data_AF-A0A2I2EYC2-F1
#
_entry.id   AF-A0A2I2EYC2-F1
#
_cell.length_a   1.000
_cell.length_b   1.000
_cell.length_c   1.000
_cell.angle_alpha   90.00
_cell.angle_beta   90.00
_cell.angle_gamma   90.00
#
_symmetry.space_group_name_H-M   'P 1'
#
loop_
_entity.id
_entity.type
_entity.pdbx_description
1 polymer ?
#
loop_
_entity_poly.entity_id
_entity_poly.type
_entity_poly.pdbx_seq_one_letter_code
_entity_poly.pdbx_strand_id
1 'polypeptide(L)'
;MPSVSFLPSQVGSPDETPLPYTSSPLRLLASDIVLVIHHLASVRWLFSPLWPCKSGALDETYPSRQNIWCGAVHVVLVIAQLLFLVSLVVCVLCLVPALWVLVYVVAVVGVNYWVCGRVLNGEERVLRSGVDVDKEEEHERECWVYVNGVAAGQHWMQQHLDRLAYTFGRRITGVHNRTFGIVFDIIECLIQRCFSYATQDVREAYAIIKEALLNLEIDKVVLILHSQGGIEGGLIIDWLLDEMPQDLLCNLEVYTFGNAANHFNNPFRRVQDFRSTKSQRADLIHSQRTAQQDGKSICHIEHYVNSKDFVGLWGVVNFINVPNRYMGRLFVRSGPGHLLNQHYMDSMFPLGPDMQTLETNEFMETEVDMAVPASAGDVGENHKEGDNNGEGSSVQVTPNASGPVPSNNHGNPVSGRPLKVKDLSRLWLYRNGGIPPCQEELKQT
;
A
#
# COMPACT_ATOMS: atom_id res chain seq x y z
N MET A 1 18.40 -21.73 5.43
CA MET A 1 17.91 -21.05 4.20
C MET A 1 16.57 -20.45 4.55
N PRO A 2 16.31 -19.18 4.22
CA PRO A 2 15.01 -18.58 4.43
C PRO A 2 13.96 -19.28 3.57
N SER A 3 12.94 -19.86 4.20
CA SER A 3 11.86 -20.60 3.54
C SER A 3 10.54 -19.85 3.72
N VAL A 4 9.71 -19.91 2.69
CA VAL A 4 8.51 -19.08 2.58
C VAL A 4 7.27 -19.94 2.76
N SER A 5 6.25 -19.39 3.42
CA SER A 5 4.94 -20.01 3.55
C SER A 5 3.96 -19.37 2.57
N PHE A 6 3.33 -20.21 1.76
CA PHE A 6 2.25 -19.84 0.84
C PHE A 6 0.91 -20.16 1.48
N LEU A 7 0.04 -19.17 1.43
CA LEU A 7 -1.34 -19.30 1.84
C LEU A 7 -2.19 -18.68 0.73
N PRO A 8 -2.93 -19.48 -0.06
CA PRO A 8 -3.83 -18.94 -1.07
C PRO A 8 -4.77 -17.93 -0.42
N SER A 9 -5.09 -16.86 -1.16
CA SER A 9 -6.11 -15.91 -0.76
C SER A 9 -7.35 -16.69 -0.31
N GLN A 10 -7.87 -16.30 0.86
CA GLN A 10 -9.13 -16.79 1.40
C GLN A 10 -9.12 -18.23 1.97
N VAL A 11 -8.06 -18.64 2.68
CA VAL A 11 -8.19 -19.73 3.68
C VAL A 11 -8.34 -19.09 5.06
N GLY A 12 -9.56 -18.66 5.38
CA GLY A 12 -9.93 -18.25 6.74
C GLY A 12 -10.78 -19.33 7.40
N SER A 13 -10.42 -19.73 8.63
CA SER A 13 -11.33 -20.44 9.53
C SER A 13 -12.45 -19.49 9.99
N PRO A 14 -13.67 -20.00 10.26
CA PRO A 14 -14.79 -19.17 10.71
C PRO A 14 -14.61 -18.55 12.11
N ASP A 15 -13.64 -19.02 12.90
CA ASP A 15 -13.39 -18.48 14.22
C ASP A 15 -12.53 -17.20 14.16
N GLU A 16 -13.10 -16.11 14.69
CA GLU A 16 -12.57 -14.74 14.80
C GLU A 16 -12.33 -13.98 13.49
N THR A 17 -13.37 -13.83 12.66
CA THR A 17 -13.32 -12.86 11.54
C THR A 17 -13.38 -11.42 12.06
N PRO A 18 -12.44 -10.52 11.68
CA PRO A 18 -12.50 -9.11 12.05
C PRO A 18 -13.80 -8.46 11.56
N LEU A 19 -14.29 -7.41 12.23
CA LEU A 19 -15.52 -6.70 11.84
C LEU A 19 -15.50 -6.26 10.36
N PRO A 20 -16.55 -6.51 9.56
CA PRO A 20 -16.61 -6.00 8.18
C PRO A 20 -16.51 -4.48 8.15
N TYR A 21 -15.86 -3.93 7.13
CA TYR A 21 -15.70 -2.48 6.99
C TYR A 21 -17.05 -1.75 6.87
N THR A 22 -18.12 -2.47 6.52
CA THR A 22 -19.51 -1.99 6.53
C THR A 22 -20.19 -2.05 7.90
N SER A 23 -19.46 -2.41 8.96
CA SER A 23 -19.96 -2.40 10.34
C SER A 23 -20.19 -0.98 10.85
N SER A 24 -20.78 -0.86 12.04
CA SER A 24 -20.88 0.43 12.73
C SER A 24 -19.50 1.10 12.86
N PRO A 25 -19.32 2.34 12.38
CA PRO A 25 -18.06 3.08 12.45
C PRO A 25 -17.46 3.16 13.85
N LEU A 26 -18.30 3.31 14.87
CA LEU A 26 -17.85 3.37 16.27
C LEU A 26 -17.29 2.03 16.76
N ARG A 27 -17.85 0.90 16.30
CA ARG A 27 -17.34 -0.43 16.63
C ARG A 27 -16.02 -0.70 15.89
N LEU A 28 -15.92 -0.27 14.63
CA LEU A 28 -14.67 -0.32 13.87
C LEU A 28 -13.59 0.49 14.57
N LEU A 29 -13.89 1.73 14.97
CA LEU A 29 -12.95 2.58 15.68
C LEU A 29 -12.47 1.94 16.98
N ALA A 30 -13.38 1.37 17.79
CA ALA A 30 -13.00 0.67 19.02
C ALA A 30 -12.09 -0.54 18.73
N SER A 31 -12.43 -1.36 17.72
CA SER A 31 -11.63 -2.51 17.30
C SER A 31 -10.24 -2.09 16.79
N ASP A 32 -10.19 -1.02 16.01
CA ASP A 32 -8.97 -0.50 15.40
C ASP A 32 -8.05 0.15 16.44
N ILE A 33 -8.60 0.82 17.47
CA ILE A 33 -7.83 1.31 18.62
C ILE A 33 -7.15 0.13 19.34
N VAL A 34 -7.88 -0.96 19.59
CA VAL A 34 -7.31 -2.17 20.21
C VAL A 34 -6.20 -2.76 19.34
N LEU A 35 -6.42 -2.83 18.03
CA LEU A 35 -5.42 -3.32 17.07
C LEU A 35 -4.15 -2.45 17.06
N VAL A 36 -4.29 -1.12 17.06
CA VAL A 36 -3.18 -0.17 17.17
C VAL A 36 -2.41 -0.37 18.48
N ILE A 37 -3.10 -0.54 19.61
CA ILE A 37 -2.47 -0.79 20.91
C ILE A 37 -1.70 -2.12 20.89
N HIS A 38 -2.29 -3.17 20.30
CA HIS A 38 -1.66 -4.48 20.17
C HIS A 38 -0.34 -4.41 19.38
N HIS A 39 -0.28 -3.60 18.34
CA HIS A 39 0.91 -3.39 17.53
C HIS A 39 1.80 -2.22 17.98
N LEU A 40 1.51 -1.55 19.09
CA LEU A 40 2.24 -0.34 19.50
C LEU A 40 3.76 -0.54 19.63
N ALA A 41 4.19 -1.76 19.99
CA ALA A 41 5.60 -2.11 20.07
C ALA A 41 6.34 -1.97 18.72
N SER A 42 5.67 -2.13 17.57
CA SER A 42 6.31 -1.99 16.25
C SER A 42 6.46 -0.55 15.80
N VAL A 43 5.89 0.44 16.50
CA VAL A 43 6.09 1.88 16.21
C VAL A 43 7.59 2.26 16.25
N ARG A 44 8.40 1.58 17.09
CA ARG A 44 9.87 1.80 17.11
C ARG A 44 10.55 1.56 15.76
N TRP A 45 9.91 0.78 14.88
CA TRP A 45 10.41 0.42 13.56
C TRP A 45 9.93 1.35 12.45
N LEU A 46 9.11 2.37 12.75
CA LEU A 46 8.55 3.28 11.74
C LEU A 46 9.65 4.02 10.96
N PHE A 47 10.60 4.58 11.69
CA PHE A 47 11.75 5.32 11.15
C PHE A 47 13.04 4.50 11.10
N SER A 48 13.00 3.21 11.48
CA SER A 48 14.20 2.38 11.56
C SER A 48 14.22 1.33 10.43
N PRO A 49 15.34 1.14 9.73
CA PRO A 49 16.66 1.70 10.03
C PRO A 49 16.89 3.10 9.43
N LEU A 50 17.52 3.99 10.22
CA LEU A 50 17.92 5.32 9.74
C LEU A 50 19.09 5.30 8.74
N TRP A 51 19.81 4.18 8.64
CA TRP A 51 20.96 4.02 7.75
C TRP A 51 21.02 2.59 7.21
N PRO A 52 21.49 2.35 5.97
CA PRO A 52 21.96 3.33 4.98
C PRO A 52 20.83 4.11 4.29
N CYS A 53 21.08 5.39 4.01
CA CYS A 53 20.29 6.18 3.06
C CYS A 53 20.81 5.90 1.64
N LYS A 54 20.29 4.86 0.97
CA LYS A 54 20.85 4.40 -0.31
C LYS A 54 20.48 5.33 -1.46
N SER A 55 19.33 6.02 -1.38
CA SER A 55 18.93 7.05 -2.35
C SER A 55 19.44 8.45 -1.98
N GLY A 56 20.29 8.56 -0.95
CA GLY A 56 20.94 9.82 -0.58
C GLY A 56 19.92 10.91 -0.27
N ALA A 57 20.01 12.05 -0.96
CA ALA A 57 19.15 13.21 -0.69
C ALA A 57 17.65 13.00 -0.96
N LEU A 58 17.25 11.89 -1.60
CA LEU A 58 15.85 11.51 -1.78
C LEU A 58 15.27 10.78 -0.56
N ASP A 59 16.11 10.27 0.35
CA ASP A 59 15.64 9.57 1.54
C ASP A 59 15.15 10.54 2.60
N GLU A 60 14.04 10.19 3.25
CA GLU A 60 13.35 11.08 4.19
C GLU A 60 14.20 11.42 5.42
N THR A 61 15.10 10.51 5.85
CA THR A 61 16.00 10.74 7.00
C THR A 61 17.43 11.13 6.63
N TYR A 62 17.73 11.30 5.34
CA TYR A 62 19.03 11.79 4.92
C TYR A 62 19.31 13.16 5.55
N PRO A 63 20.53 13.43 6.07
CA PRO A 63 20.84 14.64 6.85
C PRO A 63 20.99 15.90 5.98
N SER A 64 20.00 16.19 5.11
CA SER A 64 19.85 17.46 4.42
C SER A 64 19.30 18.53 5.36
N ARG A 65 19.53 19.81 5.04
CA ARG A 65 19.01 20.93 5.85
C ARG A 65 17.48 20.89 5.94
N GLN A 66 16.81 20.55 4.84
CA GLN A 66 15.37 20.49 4.74
C GLN A 66 14.79 19.29 5.51
N ASN A 67 15.39 18.11 5.44
CA ASN A 67 14.95 16.95 6.23
C ASN A 67 15.15 17.19 7.73
N ILE A 68 16.30 17.76 8.14
CA ILE A 68 16.55 18.11 9.54
C ILE A 68 15.52 19.13 10.03
N TRP A 69 15.18 20.13 9.21
CA TRP A 69 14.13 21.10 9.53
C TRP A 69 12.76 20.44 9.67
N CYS A 70 12.35 19.60 8.72
CA CYS A 70 11.08 18.88 8.78
C CYS A 70 11.00 18.01 10.03
N GLY A 71 12.06 17.25 10.33
CA GLY A 71 12.17 16.43 11.54
C GLY A 71 12.06 17.27 12.82
N ALA A 72 12.76 18.41 12.90
CA ALA A 72 12.69 19.30 14.05
C ALA A 72 11.28 19.86 14.27
N VAL A 73 10.60 20.28 13.20
CA VAL A 73 9.21 20.75 13.26
C VAL A 73 8.29 19.63 13.74
N HIS A 74 8.43 18.41 13.21
CA HIS A 74 7.64 17.27 13.67
C HIS A 74 7.89 16.92 15.14
N VAL A 75 9.13 17.02 15.64
CA VAL A 75 9.42 16.80 17.07
C VAL A 75 8.68 17.82 17.93
N VAL A 76 8.70 19.10 17.55
CA VAL A 76 7.95 20.16 18.26
C VAL A 76 6.44 19.90 18.19
N LEU A 77 5.91 19.53 17.02
CA LEU A 77 4.50 19.21 16.83
C LEU A 77 4.08 18.01 17.67
N VAL A 78 4.86 16.92 17.70
CA VAL A 78 4.57 15.74 18.52
C VAL A 78 4.47 16.12 20.00
N ILE A 79 5.42 16.89 20.53
CA ILE A 79 5.38 17.35 21.92
C ILE A 79 4.13 18.21 22.17
N ALA A 80 3.88 19.20 21.31
CA ALA A 80 2.72 20.10 21.45
C ALA A 80 1.38 19.35 21.37
N GLN A 81 1.25 18.42 20.43
CA GLN A 81 0.04 17.61 20.20
C GLN A 81 -0.22 16.65 21.36
N LEU A 82 0.82 15.99 21.89
CA LEU A 82 0.68 15.14 23.07
C LEU A 82 0.29 15.96 24.32
N LEU A 83 0.92 17.12 24.53
CA LEU A 83 0.53 18.03 25.63
C LEU A 83 -0.92 18.51 25.47
N PHE A 84 -1.34 18.82 24.23
CA PHE A 84 -2.72 19.17 23.93
C PHE A 84 -3.67 18.02 24.28
N LEU A 85 -3.40 16.78 23.87
CA LEU A 85 -4.25 15.62 24.20
C LEU A 85 -4.35 15.39 25.72
N VAL A 86 -3.24 15.50 26.45
CA VAL A 86 -3.22 15.42 27.93
C VAL A 86 -4.05 16.56 28.54
N SER A 87 -3.93 17.77 28.00
CA SER A 87 -4.70 18.93 28.49
C SER A 87 -6.22 18.75 28.33
N LEU A 88 -6.68 18.02 27.31
CA LEU A 88 -8.11 17.71 27.15
C LEU A 88 -8.62 16.81 28.27
N VAL A 89 -7.84 15.80 28.66
CA VAL A 89 -8.17 14.94 29.81
C VAL A 89 -8.24 15.77 31.09
N VAL A 90 -7.27 16.67 31.31
CA VAL A 90 -7.27 17.59 32.45
C VAL A 90 -8.51 18.51 32.43
N CYS A 91 -8.90 19.05 31.28
CA CYS A 91 -10.09 19.89 31.17
C CYS A 91 -11.37 19.14 31.59
N VAL A 92 -11.49 17.87 31.20
CA VAL A 92 -12.61 17.00 31.61
C VAL A 92 -12.58 16.75 33.12
N LEU A 93 -11.41 16.40 33.68
CA LEU A 93 -11.25 16.14 35.12
C LEU A 93 -11.52 17.40 35.98
N CYS A 94 -11.17 18.58 35.48
CA CYS A 94 -11.42 19.86 36.13
C CYS A 94 -12.83 20.41 35.87
N LEU A 95 -13.70 19.68 35.16
CA LEU A 95 -15.06 20.10 34.82
C LEU A 95 -15.13 21.47 34.14
N VAL A 96 -14.15 21.77 33.28
CA VAL A 96 -14.13 23.01 32.48
C VAL A 96 -15.39 23.05 31.61
N PRO A 97 -16.13 24.18 31.54
CA PRO A 97 -17.35 24.24 30.74
C PRO A 97 -17.10 23.89 29.27
N ALA A 98 -17.98 23.06 28.69
CA ALA A 98 -17.79 22.50 27.36
C ALA A 98 -17.54 23.55 26.26
N LEU A 99 -18.15 24.73 26.37
CA LEU A 99 -17.93 25.83 25.43
C LEU A 99 -16.47 26.31 25.45
N TRP A 100 -15.85 26.41 26.62
CA TRP A 100 -14.44 26.81 26.75
C TRP A 100 -13.50 25.74 26.22
N VAL A 101 -13.82 24.47 26.45
CA VAL A 101 -13.08 23.35 25.85
C VAL A 101 -13.17 23.40 24.33
N LEU A 102 -14.35 23.68 23.77
CA LEU A 102 -14.54 23.82 22.32
C LEU A 102 -13.72 24.98 21.76
N VAL A 103 -13.77 26.17 22.38
CA VAL A 103 -12.98 27.33 21.97
C VAL A 103 -11.48 27.02 22.01
N TYR A 104 -11.02 26.36 23.07
CA TYR A 104 -9.63 25.92 23.22
C TYR A 104 -9.21 24.94 22.11
N VAL A 105 -10.01 23.91 21.85
CA VAL A 105 -9.76 22.93 20.77
C VAL A 105 -9.68 23.63 19.42
N VAL A 106 -10.65 24.48 19.08
CA VAL A 106 -10.66 25.22 17.81
C VAL A 106 -9.43 26.12 17.68
N ALA A 107 -9.04 26.80 18.76
CA ALA A 107 -7.85 27.65 18.74
C ALA A 107 -6.56 26.84 18.50
N VAL A 108 -6.35 25.73 19.24
CA VAL A 108 -5.15 24.91 19.10
C VAL A 108 -5.10 24.22 17.73
N VAL A 109 -6.20 23.63 17.28
CA VAL A 109 -6.30 23.00 15.95
C VAL A 109 -6.10 24.04 14.85
N GLY A 110 -6.67 25.24 14.99
CA GLY A 110 -6.48 26.33 14.03
C GLY A 110 -5.02 26.81 13.95
N VAL A 111 -4.33 26.94 15.09
CA VAL A 111 -2.90 27.27 15.13
C VAL A 111 -2.07 26.14 14.51
N ASN A 112 -2.34 24.88 14.85
CA ASN A 112 -1.65 23.72 14.26
C ASN A 112 -1.83 23.67 12.74
N TYR A 113 -3.06 23.85 12.26
CA TYR A 113 -3.39 23.92 10.83
C TYR A 113 -2.58 25.02 10.13
N TRP A 114 -2.54 26.22 10.72
CA TRP A 114 -1.78 27.34 10.17
C TRP A 114 -0.27 27.06 10.15
N VAL A 115 0.30 26.53 11.23
CA VAL A 115 1.72 26.18 11.31
C VAL A 115 2.08 25.13 10.26
N CYS A 116 1.34 24.01 10.19
CA CYS A 116 1.61 22.96 9.23
C CYS A 116 1.45 23.45 7.78
N GLY A 117 0.41 24.26 7.51
CA GLY A 117 0.20 24.88 6.20
C GLY A 117 1.39 25.73 5.76
N ARG A 118 1.95 26.55 6.66
CA ARG A 118 3.05 27.47 6.33
C ARG A 118 4.44 26.83 6.34
N VAL A 119 4.66 25.83 7.19
CA VAL A 119 6.00 25.30 7.46
C VAL A 119 6.25 23.97 6.74
N LEU A 120 5.21 23.15 6.51
CA LEU A 120 5.36 21.80 5.97
C LEU A 120 4.65 21.60 4.63
N ASN A 121 3.41 22.05 4.47
CA ASN A 121 2.54 21.56 3.38
C ASN A 121 2.59 22.36 2.08
N GLY A 122 3.04 23.62 2.11
CA GLY A 122 3.02 24.47 0.93
C GLY A 122 1.62 24.84 0.44
N GLU A 123 1.58 25.48 -0.73
CA GLU A 123 0.33 26.03 -1.31
C GLU A 123 -0.35 25.07 -2.29
N GLU A 124 0.43 24.35 -3.09
CA GLU A 124 -0.07 23.40 -4.08
C GLU A 124 -0.46 22.07 -3.44
N ARG A 125 -1.52 21.44 -3.94
CA ARG A 125 -1.92 20.08 -3.51
C ARG A 125 -1.58 19.03 -4.56
N VAL A 126 -1.64 19.42 -5.83
CA VAL A 126 -1.20 18.56 -6.94
C VAL A 126 0.20 18.98 -7.33
N LEU A 127 1.16 18.07 -7.13
CA LEU A 127 2.58 18.25 -7.44
C LEU A 127 2.95 17.35 -8.62
N ARG A 128 4.09 17.60 -9.26
CA ARG A 128 4.64 16.74 -10.31
C ARG A 128 6.09 16.44 -10.03
N SER A 129 6.56 15.26 -10.42
CA SER A 129 7.97 14.92 -10.39
C SER A 129 8.78 15.98 -11.16
N GLY A 130 9.83 16.51 -10.53
CA GLY A 130 10.65 17.62 -11.05
C GLY A 130 11.89 17.17 -11.80
N VAL A 131 12.06 15.86 -11.97
CA VAL A 131 13.22 15.24 -12.61
C VAL A 131 12.94 14.96 -14.09
N ASP A 132 13.97 15.11 -14.91
CA ASP A 132 13.88 14.77 -16.34
C ASP A 132 14.09 13.27 -16.49
N VAL A 133 13.07 12.60 -17.02
CA VAL A 133 13.10 11.17 -17.34
C VAL A 133 13.00 11.04 -18.86
N ASP A 134 13.73 10.07 -19.42
CA ASP A 134 13.74 9.83 -20.86
C ASP A 134 12.31 9.61 -21.35
N LYS A 135 11.88 10.44 -22.32
CA LYS A 135 10.52 10.41 -22.85
C LYS A 135 10.47 9.48 -24.04
N GLU A 136 9.78 8.37 -23.89
CA GLU A 136 9.33 7.56 -25.03
C GLU A 136 7.90 7.97 -25.39
N GLU A 137 7.56 7.94 -26.69
CA GLU A 137 6.21 8.30 -27.17
C GLU A 137 5.13 7.41 -26.51
N GLU A 138 5.46 6.14 -26.24
CA GLU A 138 4.56 5.19 -25.58
C GLU A 138 4.22 5.59 -24.13
N HIS A 139 5.10 6.33 -23.45
CA HIS A 139 4.86 6.78 -22.07
C HIS A 139 3.87 7.93 -21.99
N GLU A 140 3.60 8.65 -23.09
CA GLU A 140 2.64 9.75 -23.10
C GLU A 140 1.19 9.26 -23.01
N ARG A 141 0.96 7.98 -23.29
CA ARG A 141 -0.35 7.30 -23.19
C ARG A 141 -0.61 6.70 -21.81
N GLU A 142 0.28 6.97 -20.84
CA GLU A 142 0.14 6.51 -19.45
C GLU A 142 -0.07 7.69 -18.49
N CYS A 143 -0.97 7.53 -17.53
CA CYS A 143 -1.17 8.49 -16.44
C CYS A 143 -0.75 7.87 -15.11
N TRP A 144 0.28 8.42 -14.47
CA TRP A 144 0.79 7.95 -13.18
C TRP A 144 0.41 8.91 -12.07
N VAL A 145 -0.34 8.40 -11.09
CA VAL A 145 -0.83 9.16 -9.92
C VAL A 145 -0.26 8.55 -8.65
N TYR A 146 0.28 9.38 -7.76
CA TYR A 146 0.79 8.99 -6.45
C TYR A 146 0.04 9.71 -5.33
N VAL A 147 -0.33 8.99 -4.28
CA VAL A 147 -0.92 9.53 -3.06
C VAL A 147 -0.09 9.09 -1.84
N ASN A 148 0.40 10.08 -1.09
CA ASN A 148 1.31 9.84 0.04
C ASN A 148 0.60 9.46 1.33
N GLY A 149 1.41 9.06 2.30
CA GLY A 149 1.00 8.78 3.67
C GLY A 149 0.99 9.99 4.60
N VAL A 150 0.72 9.70 5.87
CA VAL A 150 0.85 10.63 6.99
C VAL A 150 2.25 11.24 7.09
N ALA A 151 2.35 12.38 7.77
CA ALA A 151 3.59 13.08 8.10
C ALA A 151 4.39 13.66 6.92
N ALA A 152 4.01 13.41 5.67
CA ALA A 152 4.72 13.98 4.53
C ALA A 152 4.28 15.42 4.25
N GLY A 153 5.18 16.37 4.52
CA GLY A 153 5.09 17.73 3.97
C GLY A 153 5.45 17.79 2.47
N GLN A 154 5.34 18.96 1.86
CA GLN A 154 5.64 19.19 0.44
C GLN A 154 7.05 18.73 0.05
N HIS A 155 8.04 18.92 0.94
CA HIS A 155 9.42 18.52 0.69
C HIS A 155 9.57 17.01 0.51
N TRP A 156 9.04 16.23 1.46
CA TRP A 156 9.06 14.76 1.37
C TRP A 156 8.20 14.26 0.21
N MET A 157 7.04 14.88 -0.01
CA MET A 157 6.19 14.58 -1.16
C MET A 157 6.95 14.74 -2.49
N GLN A 158 7.70 15.83 -2.66
CA GLN A 158 8.50 16.02 -3.87
C GLN A 158 9.59 14.95 -4.01
N GLN A 159 10.29 14.60 -2.92
CA GLN A 159 11.29 13.53 -2.93
C GLN A 159 10.67 12.17 -3.28
N HIS A 160 9.45 11.87 -2.82
CA HIS A 160 8.71 10.67 -3.21
C HIS A 160 8.43 10.64 -4.70
N LEU A 161 7.94 11.76 -5.26
CA LEU A 161 7.65 11.87 -6.69
C LEU A 161 8.90 11.71 -7.55
N ASP A 162 9.99 12.38 -7.18
CA ASP A 162 11.25 12.30 -7.90
C ASP A 162 11.85 10.89 -7.81
N ARG A 163 11.77 10.26 -6.63
CA ARG A 163 12.23 8.88 -6.45
C ARG A 163 11.45 7.90 -7.30
N LEU A 164 10.12 7.99 -7.31
CA LEU A 164 9.25 7.15 -8.13
C LEU A 164 9.50 7.38 -9.63
N ALA A 165 9.72 8.64 -10.03
CA ALA A 165 10.02 9.00 -11.41
C ALA A 165 11.35 8.38 -11.87
N TYR A 166 12.41 8.44 -11.07
CA TYR A 166 13.66 7.73 -11.38
C TYR A 166 13.47 6.21 -11.44
N THR A 167 12.70 5.63 -10.51
CA THR A 167 12.48 4.18 -10.48
C THR A 167 11.85 3.68 -11.77
N PHE A 168 10.76 4.34 -12.18
CA PHE A 168 9.90 3.84 -13.25
C PHE A 168 10.17 4.53 -14.57
N GLY A 169 10.94 5.61 -14.63
CA GLY A 169 11.16 6.38 -15.86
C GLY A 169 9.90 7.11 -16.35
N ARG A 170 8.96 7.46 -15.46
CA ARG A 170 7.71 8.15 -15.82
C ARG A 170 7.55 9.44 -15.03
N ARG A 171 6.83 10.40 -15.63
CA ARG A 171 6.36 11.58 -14.90
C ARG A 171 5.24 11.17 -13.95
N ILE A 172 5.40 11.47 -12.67
CA ILE A 172 4.43 11.11 -11.63
C ILE A 172 3.68 12.37 -11.19
N THR A 173 2.34 12.31 -11.22
CA THR A 173 1.47 13.33 -10.65
C THR A 173 1.16 12.97 -9.20
N GLY A 174 1.56 13.81 -8.27
CA GLY A 174 1.32 13.61 -6.85
C GLY A 174 0.07 14.33 -6.37
N VAL A 175 -0.83 13.65 -5.68
CA VAL A 175 -1.91 14.26 -4.91
C VAL A 175 -1.54 14.25 -3.45
N HIS A 176 -1.28 15.43 -2.91
CA HIS A 176 -0.69 15.61 -1.59
C HIS A 176 -1.74 15.45 -0.48
N ASN A 177 -1.65 14.35 0.25
CA ASN A 177 -2.25 14.23 1.57
C ASN A 177 -1.41 15.05 2.56
N ARG A 178 -1.97 16.19 2.98
CA ARG A 178 -1.24 17.21 3.76
C ARG A 178 -1.16 16.81 5.23
N THR A 179 0.01 16.94 5.82
CA THR A 179 0.20 16.59 7.23
C THR A 179 -0.29 17.69 8.17
N PHE A 180 -0.97 17.28 9.24
CA PHE A 180 -1.24 18.07 10.44
C PHE A 180 -0.27 17.74 11.57
N GLY A 181 0.78 16.98 11.30
CA GLY A 181 1.76 16.47 12.26
C GLY A 181 1.40 15.04 12.69
N ILE A 182 2.44 14.23 12.92
CA ILE A 182 2.36 12.77 13.09
C ILE A 182 1.21 12.32 14.01
N VAL A 183 1.00 12.96 15.16
CA VAL A 183 -0.03 12.51 16.13
C VAL A 183 -1.42 12.78 15.60
N PHE A 184 -1.67 13.98 15.06
CA PHE A 184 -2.97 14.32 14.49
C PHE A 184 -3.27 13.54 13.22
N ASP A 185 -2.25 13.28 12.40
CA ASP A 185 -2.41 12.44 11.21
C ASP A 185 -2.81 11.00 11.57
N ILE A 186 -2.22 10.40 12.62
CA ILE A 186 -2.63 9.05 13.06
C ILE A 186 -4.08 9.04 13.54
N ILE A 187 -4.52 10.08 14.24
CA ILE A 187 -5.92 10.22 14.68
C ILE A 187 -6.84 10.37 13.46
N GLU A 188 -6.48 11.24 12.52
CA GLU A 188 -7.21 11.45 11.28
C GLU A 188 -7.31 10.14 10.48
N CYS A 189 -6.20 9.43 10.30
CA CYS A 189 -6.10 8.13 9.64
C CYS A 189 -7.09 7.13 10.21
N LEU A 190 -7.16 6.99 11.54
CA LEU A 190 -8.11 6.11 12.22
C LEU A 190 -9.57 6.52 11.98
N ILE A 191 -9.86 7.82 12.10
CA ILE A 191 -11.22 8.33 11.84
C ILE A 191 -11.59 8.10 10.37
N GLN A 192 -10.69 8.38 9.43
CA GLN A 192 -10.94 8.23 8.00
C GLN A 192 -11.22 6.78 7.65
N ARG A 193 -10.40 5.87 8.16
CA ARG A 193 -10.56 4.43 7.95
C ARG A 193 -11.88 3.88 8.50
N CYS A 194 -12.34 4.39 9.64
CA CYS A 194 -13.53 3.86 10.32
C CYS A 194 -14.84 4.50 9.86
N PHE A 195 -14.80 5.76 9.42
CA PHE A 195 -15.98 6.51 9.00
C PHE A 195 -16.11 6.64 7.47
N SER A 196 -15.10 6.19 6.71
CA SER A 196 -15.05 6.28 5.24
C SER A 196 -15.35 7.68 4.71
N TYR A 197 -14.86 8.71 5.41
CA TYR A 197 -15.09 10.09 4.98
C TYR A 197 -14.04 10.49 3.92
N ALA A 198 -14.51 11.05 2.82
CA ALA A 198 -13.65 11.46 1.72
C ALA A 198 -13.11 12.88 1.91
N THR A 199 -11.82 12.95 2.19
CA THR A 199 -10.97 14.15 2.27
C THR A 199 -10.84 14.84 0.91
N GLN A 200 -10.18 16.00 0.90
CA GLN A 200 -10.01 16.79 -0.32
C GLN A 200 -9.05 16.12 -1.32
N ASP A 201 -7.97 15.52 -0.83
CA ASP A 201 -7.01 14.70 -1.56
C ASP A 201 -7.69 13.50 -2.25
N VAL A 202 -8.57 12.75 -1.56
CA VAL A 202 -9.40 11.70 -2.17
C VAL A 202 -10.21 12.24 -3.36
N ARG A 203 -10.86 13.40 -3.20
CA ARG A 203 -11.69 14.02 -4.26
C ARG A 203 -10.88 14.45 -5.46
N GLU A 204 -9.71 15.04 -5.23
CA GLU A 204 -8.82 15.50 -6.31
C GLU A 204 -8.19 14.32 -7.05
N ALA A 205 -7.67 13.33 -6.33
CA ALA A 205 -7.12 12.11 -6.94
C ALA A 205 -8.19 11.36 -7.73
N TYR A 206 -9.41 11.20 -7.17
CA TYR A 206 -10.54 10.63 -7.90
C TYR A 206 -10.84 11.37 -9.21
N ALA A 207 -10.90 12.71 -9.17
CA ALA A 207 -11.18 13.52 -10.36
C ALA A 207 -10.10 13.32 -11.45
N ILE A 208 -8.82 13.36 -11.07
CA ILE A 208 -7.69 13.16 -11.98
C ILE A 208 -7.74 11.75 -12.61
N ILE A 209 -7.94 10.72 -11.79
CA ILE A 209 -7.97 9.32 -12.26
C ILE A 209 -9.18 9.10 -13.17
N LYS A 210 -10.34 9.63 -12.79
CA LYS A 210 -11.55 9.54 -13.61
C LYS A 210 -11.37 10.21 -14.97
N GLU A 211 -10.82 11.42 -15.00
CA GLU A 211 -10.54 12.14 -16.23
C GLU A 211 -9.56 11.37 -17.11
N ALA A 212 -8.49 10.83 -16.53
CA ALA A 212 -7.52 10.00 -17.24
C ALA A 212 -8.14 8.72 -17.82
N LEU A 213 -8.98 8.02 -17.06
CA LEU A 213 -9.68 6.82 -17.53
C LEU A 213 -10.70 7.07 -18.64
N LEU A 214 -11.23 8.29 -18.74
CA LEU A 214 -12.16 8.70 -19.80
C LEU A 214 -11.45 9.22 -21.05
N ASN A 215 -10.17 9.55 -20.95
CA ASN A 215 -9.38 10.08 -22.06
C ASN A 215 -8.96 8.94 -23.01
N LEU A 216 -9.39 9.02 -24.27
CA LEU A 216 -9.09 8.03 -25.30
C LEU A 216 -7.62 8.01 -25.75
N GLU A 217 -6.84 9.03 -25.39
CA GLU A 217 -5.39 9.09 -25.61
C GLU A 217 -4.60 8.35 -24.51
N ILE A 218 -5.24 8.03 -23.39
CA ILE A 218 -4.64 7.34 -22.25
C ILE A 218 -5.08 5.88 -22.27
N ASP A 219 -4.13 4.98 -22.46
CA ASP A 219 -4.38 3.54 -22.47
C ASP A 219 -4.30 2.93 -21.06
N LYS A 220 -3.60 3.62 -20.15
CA LYS A 220 -3.30 3.08 -18.82
C LYS A 220 -3.23 4.15 -17.76
N VAL A 221 -3.82 3.85 -16.61
CA VAL A 221 -3.72 4.66 -15.40
C VAL A 221 -3.08 3.83 -14.30
N VAL A 222 -2.01 4.34 -13.71
CA VAL A 222 -1.29 3.69 -12.61
C VAL A 222 -1.46 4.52 -11.34
N LEU A 223 -2.02 3.90 -10.31
CA LEU A 223 -2.23 4.51 -9.00
C LEU A 223 -1.25 3.89 -7.98
N ILE A 224 -0.33 4.71 -7.48
CA ILE A 224 0.61 4.33 -6.42
C ILE A 224 0.17 4.96 -5.09
N LEU A 225 0.12 4.17 -4.04
CA LEU A 225 -0.38 4.58 -2.72
C LEU A 225 0.64 4.21 -1.64
N HIS A 226 0.82 5.07 -0.64
CA HIS A 226 1.66 4.77 0.52
C HIS A 226 0.93 5.01 1.83
N SER A 227 1.05 4.09 2.78
CA SER A 227 0.51 4.27 4.15
C SER A 227 -1.00 4.59 4.17
N GLN A 228 -1.40 5.73 4.74
CA GLN A 228 -2.77 6.27 4.71
C GLN A 228 -3.30 6.49 3.30
N GLY A 229 -2.45 6.82 2.32
CA GLY A 229 -2.85 6.88 0.91
C GLY A 229 -3.51 5.57 0.44
N GLY A 230 -3.22 4.44 1.09
CA GLY A 230 -3.95 3.20 0.89
C GLY A 230 -5.44 3.27 1.26
N ILE A 231 -5.79 3.91 2.39
CA ILE A 231 -7.19 4.15 2.79
C ILE A 231 -7.86 5.04 1.74
N GLU A 232 -7.20 6.12 1.37
CA GLU A 232 -7.69 7.09 0.38
C GLU A 232 -7.92 6.42 -0.98
N GLY A 233 -6.96 5.61 -1.43
CA GLY A 233 -7.10 4.84 -2.66
C GLY A 233 -8.20 3.78 -2.63
N GLY A 234 -8.45 3.16 -1.47
CA GLY A 234 -9.62 2.29 -1.29
C GLY A 234 -10.93 3.04 -1.54
N LEU A 235 -11.07 4.25 -0.97
CA LEU A 235 -12.25 5.11 -1.18
C LEU A 235 -12.36 5.59 -2.64
N ILE A 236 -11.25 5.94 -3.28
CA ILE A 236 -11.21 6.32 -4.71
C ILE A 236 -11.71 5.16 -5.56
N ILE A 237 -11.21 3.94 -5.32
CA ILE A 237 -11.61 2.74 -6.07
C ILE A 237 -13.09 2.44 -5.87
N ASP A 238 -13.61 2.59 -4.65
CA ASP A 238 -15.04 2.40 -4.39
C ASP A 238 -15.90 3.36 -5.22
N TRP A 239 -15.54 4.64 -5.28
CA TRP A 239 -16.24 5.62 -6.13
C TRP A 239 -16.10 5.33 -7.63
N LEU A 240 -14.93 4.86 -8.06
CA LEU A 240 -14.72 4.47 -9.46
C LEU A 240 -15.56 3.24 -9.82
N LEU A 241 -15.66 2.26 -8.92
CA LEU A 241 -16.50 1.07 -9.12
C LEU A 241 -18.00 1.41 -9.18
N ASP A 242 -18.43 2.46 -8.47
CA ASP A 242 -19.82 2.93 -8.47
C ASP A 242 -20.18 3.73 -9.74
N GLU A 243 -19.24 4.46 -10.32
CA GLU A 243 -19.53 5.41 -11.42
C GLU A 243 -19.00 5.01 -12.80
N MET A 244 -17.95 4.18 -12.87
CA MET A 244 -17.24 3.93 -14.13
C MET A 244 -17.68 2.62 -14.80
N PRO A 245 -17.75 2.60 -16.15
CA PRO A 245 -17.84 1.35 -16.90
C PRO A 245 -16.65 0.43 -16.55
N GLN A 246 -16.93 -0.83 -16.25
CA GLN A 246 -15.90 -1.80 -15.87
C GLN A 246 -14.85 -2.06 -16.95
N ASP A 247 -15.20 -1.78 -18.20
CA ASP A 247 -14.32 -1.87 -19.36
C ASP A 247 -13.22 -0.80 -19.35
N LEU A 248 -13.43 0.32 -18.65
CA LEU A 248 -12.39 1.33 -18.43
C LEU A 248 -11.55 0.98 -17.20
N LEU A 249 -12.16 0.38 -16.18
CA LEU A 249 -11.45 -0.01 -14.95
C LEU A 249 -10.36 -1.06 -15.17
N CYS A 250 -10.40 -1.82 -16.28
CA CYS A 250 -9.31 -2.74 -16.60
C CYS A 250 -8.00 -2.03 -16.99
N ASN A 251 -8.06 -0.74 -17.35
CA ASN A 251 -6.89 0.09 -17.65
C ASN A 251 -6.25 0.68 -16.38
N LEU A 252 -6.89 0.50 -15.21
CA LEU A 252 -6.35 0.89 -13.92
C LEU A 252 -5.45 -0.20 -13.34
N GLU A 253 -4.26 0.18 -12.91
CA GLU A 253 -3.34 -0.66 -12.13
C GLU A 253 -3.06 0.03 -10.79
N VAL A 254 -3.09 -0.73 -9.69
CA VAL A 254 -2.96 -0.19 -8.33
C VAL A 254 -1.82 -0.85 -7.58
N TYR A 255 -0.95 -0.03 -7.01
CA TYR A 255 0.24 -0.46 -6.29
C TYR A 255 0.32 0.24 -4.95
N THR A 256 0.44 -0.52 -3.86
CA THR A 256 0.43 0.07 -2.52
C THR A 256 1.65 -0.32 -1.70
N PHE A 257 2.20 0.60 -0.92
CA PHE A 257 3.32 0.39 -0.01
C PHE A 257 2.87 0.66 1.45
N GLY A 258 2.99 -0.33 2.33
CA GLY A 258 2.64 -0.16 3.76
C GLY A 258 1.17 0.21 3.99
N ASN A 259 0.26 -0.38 3.21
CA ASN A 259 -1.13 0.04 3.09
C ASN A 259 -1.92 -0.06 4.42
N ALA A 260 -2.43 1.09 4.87
CA ALA A 260 -3.20 1.23 6.12
C ALA A 260 -4.67 0.82 6.01
N ALA A 261 -5.19 0.59 4.79
CA ALA A 261 -6.60 0.30 4.57
C ALA A 261 -7.01 -1.01 5.25
N ASN A 262 -8.30 -1.10 5.59
CA ASN A 262 -8.93 -2.31 6.12
C ASN A 262 -9.77 -3.06 5.08
N HIS A 263 -9.90 -2.51 3.87
CA HIS A 263 -10.56 -3.13 2.73
C HIS A 263 -9.97 -2.61 1.42
N PHE A 264 -10.08 -3.41 0.36
CA PHE A 264 -9.78 -3.04 -1.03
C PHE A 264 -10.75 -3.82 -1.91
N ASN A 265 -11.77 -3.15 -2.44
CA ASN A 265 -12.83 -3.81 -3.22
C ASN A 265 -12.40 -4.01 -4.68
N ASN A 266 -12.75 -5.17 -5.23
CA ASN A 266 -12.59 -5.47 -6.66
C ASN A 266 -13.56 -6.62 -7.04
N PRO A 267 -14.83 -6.29 -7.34
CA PRO A 267 -15.83 -7.28 -7.72
C PRO A 267 -15.53 -7.88 -9.10
N PHE A 268 -16.17 -9.02 -9.39
CA PHE A 268 -16.12 -9.61 -10.72
C PHE A 268 -16.92 -8.79 -11.73
N ARG A 269 -16.36 -8.60 -12.92
CA ARG A 269 -16.92 -7.92 -14.08
C ARG A 269 -18.17 -8.63 -14.60
N ARG A 270 -18.15 -9.96 -14.64
CA ARG A 270 -19.29 -10.75 -15.12
C ARG A 270 -19.68 -11.86 -14.14
N VAL A 271 -20.98 -12.15 -14.10
CA VAL A 271 -21.52 -13.28 -13.32
C VAL A 271 -20.96 -14.62 -13.81
N GLN A 272 -20.67 -14.74 -15.11
CA GLN A 272 -20.04 -15.93 -15.68
C GLN A 272 -18.66 -16.17 -15.05
N ASP A 273 -17.84 -15.12 -14.95
CA ASP A 273 -16.51 -15.18 -14.35
C ASP A 273 -16.60 -15.63 -12.88
N PHE A 274 -17.52 -15.04 -12.11
CA PHE A 274 -17.78 -15.44 -10.72
C PHE A 274 -18.21 -16.92 -10.58
N ARG A 275 -19.08 -17.39 -11.47
CA ARG A 275 -19.58 -18.78 -11.45
C ARG A 275 -18.51 -19.78 -11.88
N SER A 276 -17.67 -19.44 -12.87
CA SER A 276 -16.56 -20.29 -13.30
C SER A 276 -15.53 -20.49 -12.18
N THR A 277 -15.18 -19.43 -11.44
CA THR A 277 -14.25 -19.53 -10.31
C THR A 277 -14.82 -20.39 -9.17
N LYS A 278 -16.13 -20.31 -8.91
CA LYS A 278 -16.80 -21.16 -7.92
C LYS A 278 -16.90 -22.63 -8.34
N SER A 279 -17.18 -22.90 -9.62
CA SER A 279 -17.31 -24.27 -10.13
C SER A 279 -15.97 -25.01 -10.24
N GLN A 280 -14.88 -24.29 -10.51
CA GLN A 280 -13.54 -24.88 -10.60
C GLN A 280 -12.86 -25.06 -9.24
N ARG A 281 -13.33 -24.41 -8.15
CA ARG A 281 -12.86 -24.67 -6.78
C ARG A 281 -13.01 -26.13 -6.32
N ALA A 282 -13.80 -26.96 -7.02
CA ALA A 282 -13.89 -28.39 -6.79
C ALA A 282 -12.78 -29.23 -7.47
N ASP A 283 -12.09 -28.70 -8.49
CA ASP A 283 -11.17 -29.46 -9.37
C ASP A 283 -9.77 -28.81 -9.56
N LEU A 284 -9.42 -27.77 -8.80
CA LEU A 284 -8.19 -26.97 -9.01
C LEU A 284 -6.93 -27.61 -8.41
N ILE A 285 -6.36 -28.60 -9.10
CA ILE A 285 -4.92 -28.97 -9.02
C ILE A 285 -4.14 -28.49 -10.28
N HIS A 286 -4.78 -27.92 -11.32
CA HIS A 286 -4.08 -27.81 -12.61
C HIS A 286 -4.37 -26.65 -13.57
N SER A 287 -4.87 -25.48 -13.15
CA SER A 287 -4.99 -24.37 -14.11
C SER A 287 -4.42 -23.04 -13.61
N GLN A 288 -3.27 -22.69 -14.16
CA GLN A 288 -2.66 -21.36 -14.17
C GLN A 288 -3.38 -20.50 -15.22
N ARG A 289 -3.98 -19.38 -14.83
CA ARG A 289 -4.69 -18.46 -15.74
C ARG A 289 -4.16 -17.02 -15.59
N THR A 290 -4.17 -16.28 -16.70
CA THR A 290 -3.70 -14.89 -16.83
C THR A 290 -4.66 -13.89 -16.19
N ALA A 291 -4.19 -12.71 -15.80
CA ALA A 291 -4.97 -11.71 -15.05
C ALA A 291 -6.21 -11.16 -15.80
N GLN A 292 -6.35 -11.36 -17.12
CA GLN A 292 -7.61 -11.12 -17.86
C GLN A 292 -8.69 -12.17 -17.57
N GLN A 293 -8.31 -13.37 -17.11
CA GLN A 293 -9.18 -14.53 -16.93
C GLN A 293 -9.81 -14.63 -15.53
N ASP A 294 -9.41 -13.76 -14.60
CA ASP A 294 -10.04 -13.69 -13.28
C ASP A 294 -11.34 -12.89 -13.30
N GLY A 295 -11.64 -12.22 -14.42
CA GLY A 295 -12.88 -11.49 -14.65
C GLY A 295 -13.15 -10.44 -13.56
N LYS A 296 -12.10 -9.83 -12.99
CA LYS A 296 -12.18 -8.74 -12.02
C LYS A 296 -12.31 -7.39 -12.73
N SER A 297 -12.77 -6.37 -12.01
CA SER A 297 -12.96 -5.03 -12.57
C SER A 297 -11.62 -4.32 -12.79
N ILE A 298 -10.73 -4.36 -11.79
CA ILE A 298 -9.35 -3.87 -11.87
C ILE A 298 -8.43 -5.07 -12.10
N CYS A 299 -7.57 -5.02 -13.13
CA CYS A 299 -6.74 -6.16 -13.52
C CYS A 299 -5.54 -6.41 -12.60
N HIS A 300 -4.95 -5.34 -12.08
CA HIS A 300 -3.72 -5.43 -11.30
C HIS A 300 -3.84 -4.64 -10.00
N ILE A 301 -3.76 -5.35 -8.88
CA ILE A 301 -3.63 -4.77 -7.55
C ILE A 301 -2.50 -5.52 -6.83
N GLU A 302 -1.47 -4.81 -6.45
CA GLU A 302 -0.33 -5.34 -5.70
C GLU A 302 -0.05 -4.51 -4.45
N HIS A 303 0.27 -5.22 -3.36
CA HIS A 303 0.56 -4.65 -2.07
C HIS A 303 1.97 -5.07 -1.64
N TYR A 304 2.78 -4.12 -1.22
CA TYR A 304 4.14 -4.30 -0.75
C TYR A 304 4.22 -3.88 0.70
N VAL A 305 4.74 -4.74 1.58
CA VAL A 305 4.79 -4.45 3.03
C VAL A 305 6.09 -4.98 3.65
N ASN A 306 6.65 -4.27 4.62
CA ASN A 306 7.73 -4.80 5.44
C ASN A 306 7.12 -5.55 6.64
N SER A 307 7.65 -6.73 7.01
CA SER A 307 7.04 -7.61 8.01
C SER A 307 6.95 -7.02 9.43
N LYS A 308 7.79 -6.03 9.74
CA LYS A 308 7.77 -5.30 11.03
C LYS A 308 7.22 -3.88 10.89
N ASP A 309 6.67 -3.51 9.73
CA ASP A 309 6.00 -2.21 9.54
C ASP A 309 4.75 -2.12 10.41
N PHE A 310 4.75 -1.15 11.33
CA PHE A 310 3.59 -0.85 12.16
C PHE A 310 2.32 -0.68 11.32
N VAL A 311 2.34 0.17 10.28
CA VAL A 311 1.13 0.48 9.51
C VAL A 311 0.63 -0.71 8.71
N GLY A 312 1.54 -1.42 8.05
CA GLY A 312 1.23 -2.67 7.38
C GLY A 312 0.60 -3.74 8.29
N LEU A 313 1.08 -3.85 9.54
CA LEU A 313 0.60 -4.83 10.52
C LEU A 313 -0.86 -4.60 10.94
N TRP A 314 -1.26 -3.36 11.25
CA TRP A 314 -2.67 -3.06 11.57
C TRP A 314 -3.53 -2.72 10.34
N GLY A 315 -2.95 -2.76 9.15
CA GLY A 315 -3.58 -2.57 7.84
C GLY A 315 -3.60 -3.86 7.02
N VAL A 316 -2.98 -3.85 5.83
CA VAL A 316 -3.05 -4.96 4.86
C VAL A 316 -2.77 -6.35 5.44
N VAL A 317 -1.78 -6.50 6.32
CA VAL A 317 -1.41 -7.82 6.88
C VAL A 317 -2.55 -8.41 7.72
N ASN A 318 -3.25 -7.56 8.49
CA ASN A 318 -4.37 -7.99 9.33
C ASN A 318 -5.63 -8.32 8.52
N PHE A 319 -5.85 -7.61 7.40
CA PHE A 319 -7.12 -7.71 6.66
C PHE A 319 -7.08 -8.57 5.40
N ILE A 320 -5.89 -8.89 4.86
CA ILE A 320 -5.79 -9.60 3.58
C ILE A 320 -6.38 -11.02 3.59
N ASN A 321 -6.28 -11.70 4.72
CA ASN A 321 -6.81 -13.06 4.86
C ASN A 321 -8.32 -13.07 5.14
N VAL A 322 -8.96 -11.90 5.29
CA VAL A 322 -10.39 -11.81 5.54
C VAL A 322 -11.14 -12.00 4.22
N PRO A 323 -12.00 -13.04 4.10
CA PRO A 323 -12.68 -13.34 2.85
C PRO A 323 -13.46 -12.14 2.31
N ASN A 324 -13.32 -11.88 1.00
CA ASN A 324 -14.00 -10.81 0.27
C ASN A 324 -13.79 -9.39 0.82
N ARG A 325 -12.70 -9.14 1.57
CA ARG A 325 -12.43 -7.82 2.14
C ARG A 325 -11.28 -7.09 1.47
N TYR A 326 -10.24 -7.81 1.08
CA TYR A 326 -9.02 -7.23 0.54
C TYR A 326 -8.64 -7.94 -0.75
N MET A 327 -8.57 -7.20 -1.85
CA MET A 327 -8.25 -7.72 -3.17
C MET A 327 -6.88 -7.26 -3.61
N GLY A 328 -6.04 -8.21 -4.03
CA GLY A 328 -4.71 -7.92 -4.56
C GLY A 328 -3.71 -9.01 -4.17
N ARG A 329 -2.53 -8.98 -4.78
CA ARG A 329 -1.41 -9.83 -4.35
C ARG A 329 -0.60 -9.08 -3.30
N LEU A 330 -0.16 -9.78 -2.25
CA LEU A 330 0.72 -9.21 -1.23
C LEU A 330 2.12 -9.74 -1.40
N PHE A 331 3.10 -8.86 -1.27
CA PHE A 331 4.52 -9.16 -1.19
C PHE A 331 5.05 -8.63 0.14
N VAL A 332 5.37 -9.53 1.07
CA VAL A 332 5.92 -9.18 2.38
C VAL A 332 7.44 -9.26 2.33
N ARG A 333 8.16 -8.16 2.48
CA ARG A 333 9.61 -8.19 2.71
C ARG A 333 9.89 -8.46 4.19
N SER A 334 10.80 -9.38 4.50
CA SER A 334 11.30 -9.52 5.87
C SER A 334 12.13 -8.29 6.26
N GLY A 335 11.64 -7.48 7.19
CA GLY A 335 12.38 -6.30 7.63
C GLY A 335 11.50 -5.26 8.35
N PRO A 336 12.14 -4.26 8.99
CA PRO A 336 11.47 -3.09 9.53
C PRO A 336 11.41 -1.94 8.51
N GLY A 337 10.78 -0.83 8.94
CA GLY A 337 10.74 0.43 8.21
C GLY A 337 9.40 0.69 7.50
N HIS A 338 8.95 1.94 7.53
CA HIS A 338 7.70 2.37 6.91
C HIS A 338 7.83 3.49 5.86
N LEU A 339 8.84 4.37 5.99
CA LEU A 339 9.14 5.43 5.01
C LEU A 339 9.22 4.91 3.56
N LEU A 340 8.61 5.63 2.62
CA LEU A 340 8.45 5.17 1.23
C LEU A 340 9.81 5.02 0.56
N ASN A 341 10.62 6.09 0.50
CA ASN A 341 11.86 6.04 -0.25
C ASN A 341 12.87 5.14 0.45
N GLN A 342 13.12 5.44 1.72
CA GLN A 342 14.21 4.81 2.47
C GLN A 342 13.97 3.35 2.84
N HIS A 343 12.72 2.92 3.07
CA HIS A 343 12.46 1.55 3.53
C HIS A 343 11.80 0.67 2.48
N TYR A 344 10.96 1.23 1.61
CA TYR A 344 10.35 0.49 0.51
C TYR A 344 11.19 0.57 -0.75
N MET A 345 11.41 1.77 -1.32
CA MET A 345 12.07 1.92 -2.61
C MET A 345 13.52 1.46 -2.56
N ASP A 346 14.29 1.81 -1.53
CA ASP A 346 15.68 1.37 -1.33
C ASP A 346 15.88 -0.13 -1.11
N SER A 347 14.80 -0.84 -0.76
CA SER A 347 14.83 -2.27 -0.52
C SER A 347 14.30 -3.07 -1.70
N MET A 348 13.25 -2.57 -2.34
CA MET A 348 12.50 -3.31 -3.37
C MET A 348 12.87 -2.86 -4.80
N PHE A 349 13.26 -1.59 -4.95
CA PHE A 349 13.62 -0.93 -6.22
C PHE A 349 14.88 -0.05 -6.06
N PRO A 350 16.01 -0.61 -5.59
CA PRO A 350 17.20 0.18 -5.29
C PRO A 350 17.76 0.86 -6.54
N LEU A 351 18.16 2.12 -6.43
CA LEU A 351 18.86 2.83 -7.51
C LEU A 351 20.36 2.54 -7.48
N GLY A 352 20.96 2.47 -8.66
CA GLY A 352 22.39 2.54 -8.88
C GLY A 352 22.93 3.97 -8.88
N PRO A 353 24.25 4.14 -9.03
CA PRO A 353 24.90 5.46 -9.10
C PRO A 353 24.45 6.34 -10.28
N ASP A 354 23.86 5.73 -11.30
CA ASP A 354 23.32 6.35 -12.51
C ASP A 354 21.84 6.74 -12.37
N MET A 355 21.26 6.62 -11.16
CA MET A 355 19.84 6.85 -10.89
C MET A 355 18.91 5.90 -11.66
N GLN A 356 19.42 4.78 -12.17
CA GLN A 356 18.61 3.69 -12.70
C GLN A 356 18.37 2.64 -11.63
N THR A 357 17.19 2.02 -11.65
CA THR A 357 16.86 0.88 -10.80
C THR A 357 17.75 -0.31 -11.16
N LEU A 358 18.37 -0.93 -10.15
CA LEU A 358 19.20 -2.12 -10.36
C LEU A 358 18.36 -3.28 -10.91
N GLU A 359 18.90 -4.02 -11.87
CA GLU A 359 18.21 -5.17 -12.49
C GLU A 359 18.00 -6.36 -11.54
N THR A 360 18.74 -6.41 -10.43
CA THR A 360 18.59 -7.45 -9.41
C THR A 360 18.74 -6.84 -8.01
N ASN A 361 18.03 -7.40 -7.04
CA ASN A 361 18.19 -7.06 -5.62
C ASN A 361 17.72 -8.22 -4.73
N GLU A 362 18.09 -8.17 -3.44
CA GLU A 362 17.79 -9.23 -2.47
C GLU A 362 16.30 -9.60 -2.43
N PHE A 363 15.41 -8.60 -2.40
CA PHE A 363 13.97 -8.83 -2.31
C PHE A 363 13.41 -9.43 -3.60
N MET A 364 13.75 -8.85 -4.76
CA MET A 364 13.25 -9.29 -6.06
C MET A 364 13.77 -10.67 -6.46
N GLU A 365 14.95 -11.07 -5.96
CA GLU A 365 15.54 -12.40 -6.15
C GLU A 365 15.06 -13.45 -5.14
N THR A 366 14.26 -13.06 -4.15
CA THR A 366 13.75 -14.00 -3.15
C THR A 366 12.79 -15.00 -3.81
N GLU A 367 13.01 -16.28 -3.51
CA GLU A 367 12.18 -17.38 -4.00
C GLU A 367 10.84 -17.43 -3.27
N VAL A 368 9.78 -17.71 -4.03
CA VAL A 368 8.40 -17.83 -3.56
C VAL A 368 8.05 -19.31 -3.57
N ASP A 369 8.02 -19.92 -2.39
CA ASP A 369 7.49 -21.28 -2.23
C ASP A 369 5.99 -21.29 -2.53
N MET A 370 5.54 -22.15 -3.44
CA MET A 370 4.10 -22.41 -3.64
C MET A 370 3.68 -23.62 -2.82
N ALA A 371 3.28 -23.41 -1.58
CA ALA A 371 2.82 -24.47 -0.67
C ALA A 371 1.56 -25.16 -1.22
N VAL A 372 1.66 -26.47 -1.37
CA VAL A 372 0.50 -27.33 -1.64
C VAL A 372 -0.36 -27.33 -0.37
N PRO A 373 -1.66 -27.00 -0.42
CA PRO A 373 -2.51 -27.07 0.76
C PRO A 373 -2.56 -28.52 1.25
N ALA A 374 -2.31 -28.71 2.55
CA ALA A 374 -2.43 -30.01 3.19
C ALA A 374 -3.82 -30.57 2.94
N SER A 375 -3.87 -31.73 2.28
CA SER A 375 -5.08 -32.53 2.12
C SER A 375 -5.73 -32.75 3.47
N ALA A 376 -7.00 -32.37 3.59
CA ALA A 376 -7.83 -32.66 4.74
C ALA A 376 -7.87 -34.18 4.99
N GLY A 377 -7.22 -34.63 6.06
CA GLY A 377 -7.25 -36.03 6.46
C GLY A 377 -6.03 -36.44 7.26
N ASP A 378 -5.85 -35.91 8.48
CA ASP A 378 -5.70 -36.79 9.65
C ASP A 378 -5.88 -35.96 10.93
N VAL A 379 -6.87 -36.35 11.74
CA VAL A 379 -7.07 -35.80 13.08
C VAL A 379 -6.23 -36.66 14.02
N GLY A 380 -5.11 -36.12 14.49
CA GLY A 380 -4.25 -36.76 15.48
C GLY A 380 -3.82 -35.76 16.53
N GLU A 381 -4.48 -35.80 17.69
CA GLU A 381 -4.02 -35.16 18.93
C GLU A 381 -2.60 -35.63 19.29
N ASN A 382 -1.69 -34.69 19.57
CA ASN A 382 -0.84 -34.67 20.78
C ASN A 382 0.26 -33.59 20.73
N HIS A 383 0.19 -32.65 21.67
CA HIS A 383 1.26 -32.24 22.61
C HIS A 383 2.69 -31.91 22.09
N LYS A 384 3.13 -30.63 22.19
CA LYS A 384 4.02 -30.06 23.26
C LYS A 384 4.72 -28.76 22.85
N GLU A 385 4.96 -27.93 23.88
CA GLU A 385 5.86 -26.76 23.91
C GLU A 385 7.26 -27.04 23.33
N GLY A 386 7.84 -26.01 22.71
CA GLY A 386 9.23 -25.99 22.26
C GLY A 386 9.67 -24.60 21.81
N ASP A 387 10.30 -23.89 22.73
CA ASP A 387 11.08 -22.67 22.55
C ASP A 387 12.26 -22.91 21.59
N ASN A 388 12.46 -22.04 20.58
CA ASN A 388 13.76 -21.48 20.16
C ASN A 388 13.74 -20.76 18.80
N ASN A 389 14.22 -19.52 18.85
CA ASN A 389 15.08 -18.84 17.88
C ASN A 389 15.34 -19.54 16.53
N GLY A 390 14.80 -18.92 15.48
CA GLY A 390 15.23 -19.10 14.10
C GLY A 390 14.75 -17.92 13.24
N GLU A 391 15.62 -16.93 13.04
CA GLU A 391 15.45 -15.89 12.02
C GLU A 391 15.45 -16.55 10.63
N GLY A 392 14.27 -16.96 10.16
CA GLY A 392 14.01 -17.34 8.77
C GLY A 392 13.26 -16.21 8.07
N SER A 393 13.88 -15.58 7.06
CA SER A 393 13.19 -14.65 6.17
C SER A 393 12.05 -15.39 5.47
N SER A 394 10.83 -14.87 5.55
CA SER A 394 9.68 -15.39 4.82
C SER A 394 8.98 -14.25 4.08
N VAL A 395 8.83 -14.38 2.76
CA VAL A 395 8.02 -13.49 1.93
C VAL A 395 6.65 -14.11 1.79
N GLN A 396 5.69 -13.77 2.65
CA GLN A 396 4.32 -14.24 2.43
C GLN A 396 3.77 -13.63 1.13
N VAL A 397 3.74 -14.44 0.08
CA VAL A 397 2.90 -14.16 -1.09
C VAL A 397 1.57 -14.83 -0.81
N THR A 398 0.51 -14.04 -0.69
CA THR A 398 -0.85 -14.58 -0.79
C THR A 398 -1.21 -14.69 -2.27
N PRO A 399 -1.38 -15.88 -2.85
CA PRO A 399 -2.00 -16.02 -4.16
C PRO A 399 -3.43 -15.51 -4.10
N ASN A 400 -3.67 -14.28 -4.53
CA ASN A 400 -4.90 -14.06 -5.27
C ASN A 400 -4.72 -14.74 -6.63
N ALA A 401 -5.76 -15.37 -7.16
CA ALA A 401 -5.76 -16.14 -8.42
C ALA A 401 -5.35 -15.31 -9.67
N SER A 402 -4.89 -14.08 -9.48
CA SER A 402 -4.92 -12.99 -10.44
C SER A 402 -3.56 -12.68 -11.06
N GLY A 403 -2.71 -13.68 -11.27
CA GLY A 403 -1.84 -13.57 -12.43
C GLY A 403 -0.79 -14.64 -12.63
N PRO A 404 -0.08 -14.50 -13.77
CA PRO A 404 0.56 -15.62 -14.41
C PRO A 404 1.75 -16.11 -13.61
N VAL A 405 1.82 -17.42 -13.47
CA VAL A 405 3.09 -18.14 -13.31
C VAL A 405 3.68 -18.28 -14.72
N PRO A 406 4.96 -17.99 -14.97
CA PRO A 406 5.60 -18.28 -16.25
C PRO A 406 5.45 -19.78 -16.61
N SER A 407 4.93 -20.07 -17.80
CA SER A 407 4.82 -21.43 -18.37
C SER A 407 5.44 -21.46 -19.76
N ASN A 408 5.99 -22.61 -20.17
CA ASN A 408 6.38 -22.84 -21.56
C ASN A 408 5.14 -23.13 -22.42
N ASN A 409 5.26 -23.06 -23.76
CA ASN A 409 4.21 -23.21 -24.79
C ASN A 409 3.33 -24.47 -24.71
N HIS A 410 3.50 -25.33 -23.72
CA HIS A 410 2.76 -26.58 -23.52
C HIS A 410 2.03 -26.66 -22.16
N GLY A 411 1.92 -25.55 -21.41
CA GLY A 411 1.13 -25.51 -20.17
C GLY A 411 1.71 -26.32 -19.01
N ASN A 412 2.96 -26.81 -19.13
CA ASN A 412 3.70 -27.38 -18.02
C ASN A 412 4.39 -26.25 -17.23
N PRO A 413 4.50 -26.36 -15.88
CA PRO A 413 5.41 -25.51 -15.13
C PRO A 413 6.81 -25.61 -15.75
N VAL A 414 7.52 -24.49 -15.86
CA VAL A 414 8.92 -24.48 -16.29
C VAL A 414 9.71 -25.30 -15.27
N SER A 415 9.86 -26.59 -15.56
CA SER A 415 10.51 -27.58 -14.72
C SER A 415 11.93 -27.09 -14.40
N GLY A 416 12.17 -26.82 -13.12
CA GLY A 416 13.51 -26.75 -12.55
C GLY A 416 13.95 -25.42 -11.92
N ARG A 417 13.20 -24.31 -12.03
CA ARG A 417 13.58 -23.05 -11.36
C ARG A 417 12.53 -22.57 -10.34
N PRO A 418 12.93 -22.22 -9.11
CA PRO A 418 12.03 -21.60 -8.14
C PRO A 418 11.57 -20.23 -8.66
N LEU A 419 10.28 -19.94 -8.50
CA LEU A 419 9.70 -18.63 -8.88
C LEU A 419 10.22 -17.56 -7.94
N LYS A 420 10.56 -16.39 -8.47
CA LYS A 420 11.04 -15.26 -7.67
C LYS A 420 10.01 -14.15 -7.62
N VAL A 421 10.15 -13.24 -6.66
CA VAL A 421 9.26 -12.05 -6.54
C VAL A 421 9.23 -11.26 -7.85
N LYS A 422 10.37 -11.05 -8.51
CA LYS A 422 10.45 -10.36 -9.80
C LYS A 422 9.65 -11.00 -10.94
N ASP A 423 9.43 -12.31 -10.87
CA ASP A 423 8.66 -13.04 -11.90
C ASP A 423 7.15 -12.85 -11.71
N LEU A 424 6.72 -12.39 -10.52
CA LEU A 424 5.33 -12.23 -10.14
C LEU A 424 4.89 -10.76 -10.03
N SER A 425 5.82 -9.87 -9.70
CA SER A 425 5.60 -8.43 -9.57
C SER A 425 5.46 -7.79 -10.95
N ARG A 426 4.27 -7.28 -11.26
CA ARG A 426 4.06 -6.48 -12.46
C ARG A 426 4.71 -5.11 -12.32
N LEU A 427 4.69 -4.51 -11.13
CA LEU A 427 5.33 -3.21 -10.91
C LEU A 427 6.83 -3.24 -11.25
N TRP A 428 7.50 -4.36 -10.96
CA TRP A 428 8.91 -4.57 -11.29
C TRP A 428 9.21 -4.43 -12.78
N LEU A 429 8.28 -4.79 -13.65
CA LEU A 429 8.44 -4.69 -15.11
C LEU A 429 8.47 -3.24 -15.60
N TYR A 430 8.00 -2.28 -14.81
CA TYR A 430 8.08 -0.85 -15.13
C TYR A 430 9.41 -0.20 -14.81
N ARG A 431 10.34 -0.88 -14.13
CA ARG A 431 11.62 -0.29 -13.75
C ARG A 431 12.35 0.26 -15.00
N ASN A 432 13.03 1.38 -14.86
CA ASN A 432 13.85 1.98 -15.93
C ASN A 432 13.10 2.27 -17.24
N GLY A 433 11.82 2.66 -17.18
CA GLY A 433 11.05 2.93 -18.40
C GLY A 433 10.48 1.67 -19.07
N GLY A 434 10.71 0.46 -18.52
CA GLY A 434 10.21 -0.79 -19.09
C GLY A 434 8.69 -0.81 -19.23
N ILE A 435 8.17 -1.42 -20.29
CA ILE A 435 6.73 -1.52 -20.55
C ILE A 435 6.33 -2.98 -20.36
N PRO A 436 5.48 -3.31 -19.36
CA PRO A 436 5.01 -4.67 -19.20
C PRO A 436 4.20 -5.09 -20.43
N PRO A 437 4.35 -6.34 -20.90
CA PRO A 437 3.63 -6.81 -22.08
C PRO A 437 2.13 -6.62 -21.90
N CYS A 438 1.48 -6.18 -22.98
CA CYS A 438 0.03 -6.12 -23.05
C CYS A 438 -0.49 -7.56 -22.97
N GLN A 439 -1.54 -7.81 -22.18
CA GLN A 439 -2.02 -9.18 -21.91
C GLN A 439 -2.47 -9.94 -23.17
N GLU A 440 -2.67 -9.26 -24.30
CA GLU A 440 -3.00 -9.89 -25.58
C GLU A 440 -1.81 -10.57 -26.27
N GLU A 441 -0.57 -10.10 -26.05
CA GLU A 441 0.63 -10.69 -26.66
C GLU A 441 1.00 -12.05 -26.03
N LEU A 442 0.69 -12.24 -24.74
CA LEU A 442 0.82 -13.52 -24.04
C LEU A 442 -0.12 -14.63 -24.57
N LYS A 443 -1.03 -14.32 -25.51
CA LYS A 443 -1.88 -15.31 -26.19
C LYS A 443 -1.23 -15.91 -27.44
N GLN A 444 -0.12 -15.35 -27.94
CA GLN A 444 0.48 -15.74 -29.23
C GLN A 444 1.86 -16.41 -29.13
N THR A 445 2.45 -16.50 -27.93
CA THR A 445 3.66 -17.28 -27.65
C THR A 445 3.32 -18.45 -26.76
#